data_AF-A0AAU2BZI1-F1
#
_entry.id   AF-A0AAU2BZI1-F1
#
_cell.length_a   1.000
_cell.length_b   1.000
_cell.length_c   1.000
_cell.angle_alpha   90.00
_cell.angle_beta   90.00
_cell.angle_gamma   90.00
#
_symmetry.space_group_name_H-M   'P 1'
#
loop_
_entity.id
_entity.type
_entity.pdbx_description
1 polymer ?
#
loop_
_entity_poly.entity_id
_entity_poly.type
_entity_poly.pdbx_seq_one_letter_code
_entity_poly.pdbx_strand_id
1 'polypeptide(L)'
;MEGYLLWQAQISEAEQRAREFVRPMEWLTTSQRTEIEGHYAADRLRRARRDLERIAARSLALRAEYEHRYRQLRLRCLGLTLTVCAVVTMVATLLSVL
;
A
#
# COMPACT_ATOMS: atom_id res chain seq x y z
N MET A 1 7.28 -8.01 10.59
CA MET A 1 6.97 -9.43 10.83
C MET A 1 5.64 -9.83 10.19
N GLU A 2 4.58 -9.04 10.32
CA GLU A 2 3.22 -9.37 9.81
C GLU A 2 3.18 -9.72 8.30
N GLY A 3 3.86 -8.95 7.44
CA GLY A 3 3.87 -9.22 5.99
C GLY A 3 4.51 -10.56 5.61
N TYR A 4 5.52 -11.02 6.35
CA TYR A 4 6.16 -12.32 6.09
C TYR A 4 5.22 -13.48 6.45
N LEU A 5 4.52 -13.38 7.58
CA LEU A 5 3.55 -14.38 8.01
C LEU A 5 2.35 -14.46 7.06
N LEU A 6 1.84 -13.31 6.62
CA LEU A 6 0.80 -13.24 5.60
C LEU A 6 1.26 -13.89 4.28
N TRP A 7 2.50 -13.64 3.86
CA TRP A 7 3.04 -14.24 2.64
C TRP A 7 3.22 -15.76 2.77
N GLN A 8 3.69 -16.25 3.92
CA GLN A 8 3.75 -17.69 4.20
C GLN A 8 2.37 -18.35 4.20
N ALA A 9 1.36 -17.69 4.78
CA ALA A 9 -0.01 -18.16 4.72
C ALA A 9 -0.51 -18.28 3.27
N GLN A 10 -0.23 -17.28 2.42
CA GLN A 10 -0.58 -17.32 0.99
C GLN A 10 0.11 -18.45 0.22
N ILE A 11 1.37 -18.78 0.54
CA ILE A 11 2.06 -19.93 -0.04
C ILE A 11 1.35 -21.23 0.34
N SER A 12 1.12 -21.43 1.64
CA SER A 12 0.46 -22.64 2.13
C SER A 12 -0.96 -22.83 1.55
N GLU A 13 -1.71 -21.74 1.41
CA GLU A 13 -3.04 -21.75 0.81
C GLU A 13 -2.99 -22.04 -0.70
N ALA A 14 -2.01 -21.49 -1.42
CA ALA A 14 -1.83 -21.75 -2.84
C ALA A 14 -1.49 -23.22 -3.12
N GLU A 15 -0.61 -23.80 -2.32
CA GLU A 15 -0.27 -25.22 -2.39
C GLU A 15 -1.45 -26.12 -2.03
N GLN A 16 -2.20 -25.79 -0.98
CA GLN A 16 -3.39 -26.55 -0.59
C GLN A 16 -4.46 -26.53 -1.69
N ARG A 17 -4.74 -25.36 -2.25
CA ARG A 17 -5.68 -25.23 -3.38
C ARG A 17 -5.20 -25.97 -4.62
N ALA A 18 -3.89 -26.05 -4.85
CA ALA A 18 -3.33 -26.81 -5.95
C ALA A 18 -3.62 -28.31 -5.79
N ARG A 19 -3.36 -28.86 -4.58
CA ARG A 19 -3.68 -30.25 -4.25
C ARG A 19 -5.17 -30.55 -4.39
N GLU A 20 -6.03 -29.66 -3.89
CA GLU A 20 -7.48 -29.79 -4.01
C GLU A 20 -7.95 -29.74 -5.47
N PHE A 21 -7.33 -28.91 -6.29
CA PHE A 21 -7.65 -28.79 -7.71
C PHE A 21 -7.33 -30.06 -8.50
N VAL A 22 -6.21 -30.73 -8.20
CA VAL A 22 -5.80 -31.95 -8.93
C VAL A 22 -6.38 -33.23 -8.29
N ARG A 23 -6.84 -33.18 -7.03
CA ARG A 23 -7.47 -34.31 -6.33
C ARG A 23 -8.53 -35.08 -7.13
N PRO A 24 -9.49 -34.44 -7.84
CA PRO A 24 -10.51 -35.17 -8.62
C PRO A 24 -9.98 -35.78 -9.93
N MET A 25 -8.74 -35.49 -10.33
CA MET A 25 -8.14 -36.00 -11.57
C MET A 25 -7.42 -37.32 -11.31
N GLU A 26 -8.20 -38.38 -11.12
CA GLU A 26 -7.67 -39.73 -10.79
C GLU A 26 -6.96 -40.41 -11.97
N TRP A 27 -7.17 -39.93 -13.19
CA TRP A 27 -6.53 -40.43 -14.41
C TRP A 27 -5.08 -39.95 -14.58
N LEU A 28 -4.62 -39.01 -13.75
CA LEU A 28 -3.26 -38.49 -13.79
C LEU A 28 -2.30 -39.37 -13.00
N THR A 29 -1.10 -39.55 -13.54
CA THR A 29 0.02 -40.11 -12.79
C THR A 29 0.48 -39.14 -11.69
N THR A 30 1.17 -39.65 -10.67
CA THR A 30 1.72 -38.83 -9.57
C THR A 30 2.64 -37.73 -10.09
N SER A 31 3.48 -38.00 -11.10
CA SER A 31 4.39 -37.00 -11.67
C SER A 31 3.62 -35.86 -12.36
N GLN A 32 2.61 -36.20 -13.18
CA GLN A 32 1.76 -35.19 -13.83
C GLN A 32 0.99 -34.36 -12.81
N ARG A 33 0.50 -34.98 -11.73
CA ARG A 33 -0.17 -34.28 -10.63
C ARG A 33 0.76 -33.27 -9.97
N THR A 34 1.97 -33.66 -9.59
CA THR A 34 2.95 -32.75 -8.96
C THR A 34 3.34 -31.59 -9.88
N GLU A 35 3.50 -31.85 -11.18
CA GLU A 35 3.81 -30.80 -12.17
C GLU A 35 2.68 -29.77 -12.28
N ILE A 36 1.42 -30.22 -12.39
CA ILE A 36 0.25 -29.35 -12.47
C ILE A 36 0.07 -28.56 -11.16
N GLU A 37 0.22 -29.22 -10.00
CA GLU A 37 0.15 -28.57 -8.70
C GLU A 37 1.17 -27.43 -8.59
N GLY A 38 2.43 -27.69 -8.98
CA GLY A 38 3.50 -26.69 -8.98
C GLY A 38 3.21 -25.50 -9.89
N HIS A 39 2.77 -25.75 -11.12
CA HIS A 39 2.39 -24.68 -12.06
C HIS A 39 1.21 -23.86 -11.55
N TYR A 40 0.18 -24.51 -11.01
CA TYR A 40 -0.98 -23.83 -10.46
C TYR A 40 -0.62 -22.94 -9.27
N ALA A 41 0.15 -23.46 -8.32
CA ALA A 41 0.59 -22.71 -7.14
C ALA A 41 1.46 -21.51 -7.55
N ALA A 42 2.43 -21.71 -8.44
CA ALA A 42 3.28 -20.64 -8.94
C ALA A 42 2.47 -19.54 -9.65
N ASP A 43 1.49 -19.92 -10.47
CA ASP A 43 0.65 -18.97 -11.19
C ASP A 43 -0.28 -18.17 -10.25
N ARG A 44 -0.85 -18.83 -9.24
CA ARG A 44 -1.62 -18.19 -8.16
C ARG A 44 -0.77 -17.18 -7.39
N LEU A 45 0.45 -17.55 -6.98
CA LEU A 45 1.35 -16.67 -6.25
C LEU A 45 1.81 -15.48 -7.10
N ARG A 46 2.09 -15.67 -8.39
CA ARG A 46 2.42 -14.57 -9.31
C ARG A 46 1.27 -13.58 -9.48
N ARG A 47 0.01 -14.04 -9.49
CA ARG A 47 -1.15 -13.14 -9.50
C ARG A 47 -1.27 -12.37 -8.19
N ALA A 48 -1.25 -13.06 -7.05
CA ALA A 48 -1.34 -12.43 -5.74
C ALA A 48 -0.26 -11.36 -5.54
N ARG A 49 0.99 -11.65 -5.95
CA ARG A 49 2.09 -10.67 -5.89
C ARG A 49 1.80 -9.42 -6.73
N ARG A 50 1.34 -9.58 -7.97
CA ARG A 50 1.01 -8.45 -8.85
C ARG A 50 -0.11 -7.59 -8.29
N ASP A 51 -1.10 -8.21 -7.66
CA ASP A 51 -2.20 -7.47 -7.03
C ASP A 51 -1.71 -6.67 -5.82
N LEU A 52 -0.86 -7.26 -4.97
CA LEU A 52 -0.22 -6.56 -3.86
C LEU A 52 0.65 -5.38 -4.33
N GLU A 53 1.46 -5.59 -5.37
CA GLU A 53 2.29 -4.53 -5.97
C GLU A 53 1.41 -3.38 -6.52
N ARG A 54 0.29 -3.70 -7.18
CA ARG A 54 -0.66 -2.71 -7.68
C ARG A 54 -1.31 -1.91 -6.56
N ILE A 55 -1.74 -2.58 -5.49
CA ILE A 55 -2.35 -1.92 -4.32
C ILE A 55 -1.33 -1.01 -3.64
N ALA A 56 -0.10 -1.48 -3.45
CA ALA A 56 1.00 -0.70 -2.87
C ALA A 56 1.32 0.54 -3.73
N ALA A 57 1.41 0.38 -5.06
CA ALA A 57 1.62 1.50 -5.96
C ALA A 57 0.49 2.53 -5.85
N ARG A 58 -0.77 2.08 -5.78
CA ARG A 58 -1.93 2.97 -5.65
C ARG A 58 -1.97 3.68 -4.30
N SER A 59 -1.64 3.00 -3.21
CA SER A 59 -1.63 3.61 -1.87
C SER A 59 -0.54 4.67 -1.75
N LEU A 60 0.64 4.43 -2.33
CA LEU A 60 1.71 5.41 -2.42
C LEU A 60 1.32 6.63 -3.27
N ALA A 61 0.68 6.41 -4.42
CA ALA A 61 0.20 7.49 -5.27
C ALA A 61 -0.84 8.36 -4.55
N LEU A 62 -1.81 7.75 -3.87
CA LEU A 62 -2.79 8.47 -3.06
C LEU A 62 -2.12 9.26 -1.95
N ARG A 63 -1.21 8.64 -1.21
CA ARG A 63 -0.46 9.30 -0.14
C ARG A 63 0.30 10.53 -0.66
N ALA A 64 0.97 10.41 -1.80
CA ALA A 64 1.68 11.52 -2.43
C ALA A 64 0.73 12.68 -2.80
N GLU A 65 -0.46 12.37 -3.33
CA GLU A 65 -1.49 13.37 -3.64
C GLU A 65 -1.98 14.10 -2.37
N TYR A 66 -2.29 13.36 -1.30
CA TYR A 66 -2.70 13.94 -0.03
C TYR A 66 -1.59 14.78 0.62
N GLU A 67 -0.35 14.30 0.62
CA GLU A 67 0.79 15.05 1.15
C GLU A 67 1.06 16.32 0.35
N HIS A 68 0.82 16.31 -0.96
CA HIS A 68 0.91 17.53 -1.78
C HIS A 68 -0.16 18.55 -1.39
N ARG A 69 -1.44 18.13 -1.31
CA ARG A 69 -2.54 19.01 -0.88
C ARG A 69 -2.33 19.54 0.55
N TYR A 70 -1.88 18.69 1.46
CA TYR A 70 -1.57 19.08 2.84
C TYR A 70 -0.44 20.11 2.90
N ARG A 71 0.65 19.92 2.13
CA ARG A 71 1.75 20.88 2.06
C ARG A 71 1.27 22.26 1.57
N GLN A 72 0.43 22.30 0.55
CA GLN A 72 -0.14 23.56 0.07
C GLN A 72 -0.99 24.27 1.14
N LEU A 73 -1.86 23.53 1.82
CA LEU A 73 -2.69 24.08 2.89
C LEU A 73 -1.82 24.58 4.06
N ARG A 74 -0.83 23.80 4.47
CA ARG A 74 0.11 24.15 5.52
C ARG A 74 0.87 25.44 5.19
N LEU A 75 1.36 25.59 3.96
CA LEU A 75 2.06 26.82 3.54
C LEU A 75 1.13 28.04 3.58
N ARG A 76 -0.14 27.90 3.17
CA ARG A 76 -1.13 28.98 3.27
C ARG A 76 -1.41 29.35 4.72
N CYS A 77 -1.65 28.37 5.59
CA CYS A 77 -1.86 28.63 7.02
C CYS A 77 -0.65 29.31 7.65
N LEU A 78 0.57 28.83 7.38
CA LEU A 78 1.80 29.44 7.87
C LEU A 78 1.94 30.88 7.38
N GLY A 79 1.70 31.14 6.08
CA GLY A 79 1.70 32.48 5.52
C GLY A 79 0.71 33.41 6.21
N LEU A 80 -0.54 32.96 6.39
CA LEU A 80 -1.56 33.74 7.11
C LEU A 80 -1.15 34.02 8.56
N THR A 81 -0.64 33.02 9.29
CA THR A 81 -0.18 33.23 10.68
C THR A 81 0.96 34.22 10.76
N LEU A 82 1.93 34.16 9.85
CA LEU A 82 3.05 35.11 9.80
C LEU A 82 2.57 36.52 9.49
N THR A 83 1.66 36.68 8.52
CA THR A 83 1.07 37.97 8.19
C THR A 83 0.31 38.56 9.38
N VAL A 84 -0.52 37.76 10.07
CA VAL A 84 -1.24 38.21 11.27
C VAL A 84 -0.27 38.63 12.37
N CYS A 85 0.77 37.83 12.66
CA CYS A 85 1.79 38.20 13.63
C CYS A 85 2.51 39.50 13.25
N ALA A 86 2.86 39.69 11.98
CA ALA A 86 3.49 40.92 11.50
C ALA A 86 2.58 42.14 11.67
N VAL A 87 1.30 42.02 11.35
CA VAL A 87 0.31 43.10 11.54
C VAL A 87 0.14 43.41 13.03
N VAL A 88 0.00 42.40 13.88
CA VAL A 88 -0.16 42.60 15.34
C VAL A 88 1.07 43.27 15.94
N THR A 89 2.27 42.84 15.57
CA THR A 89 3.51 43.48 16.04
C THR A 89 3.68 44.90 15.53
N MET A 90 3.30 45.17 14.28
CA MET A 90 3.28 46.54 13.72
C MET A 90 2.30 47.45 14.46
N VAL A 91 1.08 46.97 14.73
CA VAL A 91 0.07 47.74 15.48
C VAL A 91 0.53 47.98 16.91
N ALA A 92 1.07 46.97 17.58
CA ALA A 92 1.58 47.10 18.95
C ALA A 92 2.74 48.10 19.05
N THR A 93 3.67 48.08 18.09
CA THR A 93 4.78 49.04 18.05
C THR A 93 4.29 50.47 17.78
N LEU A 94 3.36 50.66 16.85
CA LEU A 94 2.72 51.96 16.62
C LEU A 94 2.03 52.50 17.87
N LEU A 95 1.27 51.68 18.58
CA LEU A 95 0.61 52.06 19.83
C LEU A 95 1.60 52.40 20.95
N SER A 96 2.77 51.76 20.98
CA SER A 96 3.80 52.04 21.99
C SER A 96 4.57 53.35 21.76
N VAL A 97 4.55 53.87 20.53
CA VAL A 97 5.25 55.10 20.13
C VAL A 97 4.33 56.34 20.19
N LEU A 98 3.01 56.14 20.19
CA LEU A 98 1.99 57.18 20.28
C LEU A 98 1.73 57.58 21.74
#